data_AF-A0A1Z9VJ64-F1
#
_entry.id   AF-A0A1Z9VJ64-F1
#
_cell.length_a   1.000
_cell.length_b   1.000
_cell.length_c   1.000
_cell.angle_alpha   90.00
_cell.angle_beta   90.00
_cell.angle_gamma   90.00
#
_symmetry.space_group_name_H-M   'P 1'
#
loop_
_entity.id
_entity.type
_entity.pdbx_description
1 polymer ?
#
loop_
_entity_poly.entity_id
_entity_poly.type
_entity_poly.pdbx_seq_one_letter_code
_entity_poly.pdbx_strand_id
1 'polypeptide(L)'
;MELKVVIYLVQVLTTYLNNFLFIFIGLLGTISIILSYVYLFIISCLGSVFGTAFEQVLQNVDYVICTPAYVAQSAIVPVSIGNHNSNYILNVSASSENKGLLITFGGNNMPLKGDRRSLEKHSAKIHRFYVETFNQPLDHLLFDIKQAKDYATLIKMYDKTISKAVEMKKYNHIIFHGLSMGGALALSMSEKYHSKYPHQKMTVSLENTFSSLSDVILAYDLFVPYVYYAVFWPMNNQAINQRLENSQNIFIYATGVHNDNVLRGKVFYNKHTKTFKGNHNDFRSLL
;
A
#
# COMPACT_ATOMS: atom_id res chain seq x y z
N MET A 1 -11.19 37.17 24.69
CA MET A 1 -10.59 35.86 24.37
C MET A 1 -9.89 36.00 23.03
N GLU A 2 -8.58 35.82 22.97
CA GLU A 2 -7.81 36.02 21.73
C GLU A 2 -8.29 35.06 20.62
N LEU A 3 -8.34 35.53 19.37
CA LEU A 3 -8.78 34.74 18.21
C LEU A 3 -8.06 33.38 18.11
N LYS A 4 -6.79 33.32 18.53
CA LYS A 4 -6.01 32.08 18.59
C LYS A 4 -6.59 31.05 19.57
N VAL A 5 -7.10 31.50 20.72
CA VAL A 5 -7.73 30.63 21.73
C VAL A 5 -9.06 30.09 21.19
N VAL A 6 -9.84 30.92 20.49
CA VAL A 6 -11.09 30.48 19.83
C VAL A 6 -10.79 29.40 18.77
N ILE A 7 -9.81 29.65 17.89
CA ILE A 7 -9.43 28.69 16.84
C ILE A 7 -8.96 27.37 17.45
N TYR A 8 -8.13 27.43 18.48
CA TYR A 8 -7.65 26.24 19.18
C TYR A 8 -8.81 25.44 19.81
N LEU A 9 -9.73 26.11 20.51
CA LEU A 9 -10.90 25.46 21.11
C LEU A 9 -11.80 24.81 20.06
N VAL A 10 -12.02 25.48 18.92
CA VAL A 10 -12.79 24.90 17.80
C VAL A 10 -12.09 23.65 17.25
N GLN A 11 -10.77 23.69 17.04
CA GLN A 11 -10.00 22.53 16.59
C GLN A 11 -10.14 21.35 17.56
N VAL A 12 -9.97 21.60 18.86
CA VAL A 12 -10.11 20.58 19.91
C VAL A 12 -11.51 19.97 19.89
N LEU A 13 -12.56 20.81 19.86
CA LEU A 13 -13.96 20.33 19.81
C LEU A 13 -14.25 19.51 18.55
N THR A 14 -13.78 19.95 17.38
CA THR A 14 -13.90 19.20 16.13
C THR A 14 -13.18 17.85 16.22
N THR A 15 -11.98 17.80 16.78
CA THR A 15 -11.23 16.55 16.97
C THR A 15 -11.97 15.58 17.88
N TYR A 16 -12.53 16.05 19.02
CA TYR A 16 -13.30 15.20 19.92
C TYR A 16 -14.61 14.71 19.29
N LEU A 17 -15.33 15.58 18.58
CA LEU A 17 -16.54 15.20 17.86
C LEU A 17 -16.25 14.13 16.80
N ASN A 18 -15.18 14.32 16.02
CA ASN A 18 -14.75 13.35 15.03
C ASN A 18 -14.42 12.00 15.70
N ASN A 19 -13.61 12.00 16.76
CA ASN A 19 -13.28 10.77 17.51
C ASN A 19 -14.55 10.07 18.05
N PHE A 20 -15.53 10.81 18.57
CA PHE A 20 -16.80 10.25 19.02
C PHE A 20 -17.59 9.58 17.89
N LEU A 21 -17.73 10.25 16.74
CA LEU A 21 -18.37 9.67 15.55
C LEU A 21 -17.63 8.40 15.09
N PHE A 22 -16.29 8.43 15.13
CA PHE A 22 -15.45 7.29 14.76
C PHE A 22 -15.63 6.06 15.65
N ILE A 23 -16.12 6.17 16.88
CA ILE A 23 -16.38 5.01 17.73
C ILE A 23 -17.45 4.12 17.10
N PHE A 24 -18.59 4.71 16.72
CA PHE A 24 -19.68 3.96 16.10
C PHE A 24 -19.25 3.34 14.77
N ILE A 25 -18.50 4.11 14.00
CA ILE A 25 -17.96 3.69 12.71
C ILE A 25 -16.97 2.53 12.87
N GLY A 26 -16.04 2.64 13.82
CA GLY A 26 -15.04 1.61 14.11
C GLY A 26 -15.67 0.32 14.62
N LEU A 27 -16.72 0.41 15.44
CA LEU A 27 -17.48 -0.73 15.92
C LEU A 27 -18.21 -1.44 14.76
N LEU A 28 -18.99 -0.70 13.97
CA LEU A 28 -19.66 -1.24 12.78
C LEU A 28 -18.64 -1.84 11.81
N GLY A 29 -17.48 -1.19 11.71
CA GLY A 29 -16.35 -1.65 10.94
C GLY A 29 -15.78 -3.00 11.36
N THR A 30 -15.49 -3.11 12.64
CA THR A 30 -14.96 -4.34 13.24
C THR A 30 -15.97 -5.48 13.10
N ILE A 31 -17.25 -5.22 13.39
CA ILE A 31 -18.34 -6.20 13.22
C ILE A 31 -18.41 -6.65 11.75
N SER A 32 -18.36 -5.71 10.81
CA SER A 32 -18.34 -5.98 9.36
C SER A 32 -17.18 -6.90 8.96
N ILE A 33 -15.96 -6.64 9.43
CA ILE A 33 -14.79 -7.48 9.15
C ILE A 33 -14.98 -8.89 9.74
N ILE A 34 -15.40 -8.98 11.01
CA ILE A 34 -15.62 -10.27 11.69
C ILE A 34 -16.69 -11.09 10.96
N LEU A 35 -17.83 -10.47 10.61
CA LEU A 35 -18.89 -11.12 9.86
C LEU A 35 -18.41 -11.61 8.49
N SER A 36 -17.54 -10.85 7.80
CA SER A 36 -16.93 -11.30 6.54
C SER A 36 -16.07 -12.56 6.71
N TYR A 37 -15.35 -12.69 7.83
CA TYR A 37 -14.55 -13.88 8.13
C TYR A 37 -15.42 -15.08 8.46
N VAL A 38 -16.46 -14.89 9.26
CA VAL A 38 -17.45 -15.93 9.57
C VAL A 38 -18.15 -16.39 8.29
N TYR A 39 -18.55 -15.45 7.43
CA TYR A 39 -19.13 -15.76 6.13
C TYR A 39 -18.19 -16.61 5.27
N LEU A 40 -16.94 -16.18 5.08
CA LEU A 40 -15.95 -16.94 4.30
C LEU A 40 -15.70 -18.33 4.89
N PHE A 41 -15.64 -18.46 6.21
CA PHE A 41 -15.52 -19.75 6.88
C PHE A 41 -16.69 -20.67 6.55
N ILE A 42 -17.93 -20.18 6.69
CA ILE A 42 -19.14 -20.94 6.35
C ILE A 42 -19.13 -21.33 4.87
N ILE A 43 -18.79 -20.41 3.96
CA ILE A 43 -18.72 -20.69 2.52
C ILE A 43 -17.67 -21.75 2.20
N SER A 44 -16.47 -21.70 2.79
CA SER A 44 -15.46 -22.73 2.58
C SER A 44 -15.88 -24.09 3.16
N CYS A 45 -16.55 -24.11 4.31
CA CYS A 45 -17.15 -25.34 4.84
C CYS A 45 -18.21 -25.90 3.87
N LEU A 46 -19.09 -25.06 3.32
CA LEU A 46 -20.07 -25.48 2.32
C LEU A 46 -19.41 -25.91 1.00
N GLY A 47 -18.34 -25.25 0.57
CA GLY A 47 -17.55 -25.63 -0.60
C GLY A 47 -16.93 -27.01 -0.47
N SER A 48 -16.50 -27.39 0.73
CA SER A 48 -16.02 -28.76 1.01
C SER A 48 -17.11 -29.83 0.87
N VAL A 49 -18.39 -29.45 1.01
CA VAL A 49 -19.56 -30.33 0.90
C VAL A 49 -20.16 -30.34 -0.51
N PHE A 50 -20.21 -29.17 -1.18
CA PHE A 50 -20.91 -28.98 -2.45
C PHE A 50 -19.96 -28.83 -3.67
N GLY A 51 -18.65 -28.90 -3.45
CA GLY A 51 -17.63 -28.85 -4.51
C GLY A 51 -17.12 -27.44 -4.82
N THR A 52 -15.94 -27.38 -5.45
CA THR A 52 -15.16 -26.15 -5.68
C THR A 52 -15.84 -25.14 -6.61
N ALA A 53 -16.79 -25.57 -7.45
CA ALA A 53 -17.55 -24.68 -8.33
C ALA A 53 -18.52 -23.78 -7.54
N PHE A 54 -19.11 -24.30 -6.44
CA PHE A 54 -19.98 -23.53 -5.55
C PHE A 54 -19.17 -22.49 -4.74
N GLU A 55 -17.99 -22.90 -4.29
CA GLU A 55 -17.04 -22.04 -3.58
C GLU A 55 -16.57 -20.86 -4.46
N GLN A 56 -16.30 -21.10 -5.75
CA GLN A 56 -15.87 -20.04 -6.68
C GLN A 56 -16.94 -18.99 -6.96
N VAL A 57 -18.22 -19.38 -7.04
CA VAL A 57 -19.34 -18.44 -7.23
C VAL A 57 -19.48 -17.51 -6.02
N LEU A 58 -19.31 -18.03 -4.80
CA LEU A 58 -19.48 -17.29 -3.56
C LEU A 58 -18.20 -16.55 -3.12
N GLN A 59 -17.00 -17.00 -3.50
CA GLN A 59 -15.74 -16.28 -3.26
C GLN A 59 -15.54 -15.07 -4.18
N ASN A 60 -16.22 -15.01 -5.33
CA ASN A 60 -16.28 -13.78 -6.13
C ASN A 60 -17.00 -12.64 -5.39
N VAL A 61 -17.62 -12.94 -4.24
CA VAL A 61 -18.26 -12.02 -3.30
C VAL A 61 -17.31 -11.59 -2.17
N ASP A 62 -15.98 -11.65 -2.38
CA ASP A 62 -14.94 -11.00 -1.54
C ASP A 62 -15.20 -9.49 -1.30
N TYR A 63 -16.20 -8.92 -1.97
CA TYR A 63 -16.74 -7.57 -1.86
C TYR A 63 -17.69 -7.32 -0.67
N VAL A 64 -18.13 -8.35 0.06
CA VAL A 64 -19.24 -8.17 1.01
C VAL A 64 -18.76 -7.69 2.39
N ILE A 65 -19.27 -6.48 2.67
CA ILE A 65 -19.25 -5.63 3.87
C ILE A 65 -17.95 -4.81 4.05
N CYS A 66 -17.92 -3.67 3.36
CA CYS A 66 -16.90 -2.60 3.43
C CYS A 66 -17.46 -1.29 4.02
N THR A 67 -18.45 -1.36 4.92
CA THR A 67 -18.91 -0.20 5.69
C THR A 67 -17.77 0.54 6.41
N PRO A 68 -16.73 -0.10 6.98
CA PRO A 68 -15.57 0.63 7.51
C PRO A 68 -14.71 1.30 6.45
N ALA A 69 -14.54 0.72 5.26
CA ALA A 69 -13.72 1.31 4.20
C ALA A 69 -14.35 2.60 3.65
N TYR A 70 -15.68 2.60 3.46
CA TYR A 70 -16.44 3.79 3.04
C TYR A 70 -16.40 4.91 4.07
N VAL A 71 -16.41 4.59 5.36
CA VAL A 71 -16.40 5.63 6.38
C VAL A 71 -14.97 6.06 6.77
N ALA A 72 -13.99 5.16 6.73
CA ALA A 72 -12.57 5.52 6.73
C ALA A 72 -12.24 6.49 5.56
N GLN A 73 -12.78 6.22 4.36
CA GLN A 73 -12.75 7.11 3.20
C GLN A 73 -13.44 8.45 3.46
N SER A 74 -14.56 8.46 4.19
CA SER A 74 -15.41 9.64 4.37
C SER A 74 -14.97 10.56 5.51
N ALA A 75 -14.28 10.04 6.52
CA ALA A 75 -13.96 10.79 7.72
C ALA A 75 -12.44 11.00 7.94
N ILE A 76 -11.58 10.24 7.26
CA ILE A 76 -10.11 10.46 7.26
C ILE A 76 -9.63 10.60 5.81
N VAL A 77 -9.63 11.85 5.36
CA VAL A 77 -9.16 12.29 4.05
C VAL A 77 -7.62 12.23 4.01
N PRO A 78 -7.00 11.04 4.12
CA PRO A 78 -6.46 10.40 2.92
C PRO A 78 -6.28 8.87 3.03
N VAL A 79 -7.30 8.10 3.42
CA VAL A 79 -7.26 6.63 3.30
C VAL A 79 -8.36 6.16 2.37
N SER A 80 -8.19 6.49 1.08
CA SER A 80 -8.92 5.75 0.05
C SER A 80 -8.26 4.39 -0.07
N ILE A 81 -8.85 3.41 0.58
CA ILE A 81 -8.49 2.02 0.33
C ILE A 81 -9.09 1.66 -1.02
N GLY A 82 -8.41 2.16 -2.06
CA GLY A 82 -8.36 1.75 -3.45
C GLY A 82 -9.48 2.05 -4.42
N ASN A 83 -9.18 1.76 -5.69
CA ASN A 83 -10.11 1.81 -6.81
C ASN A 83 -10.87 0.47 -6.93
N HIS A 84 -12.10 0.48 -7.44
CA HIS A 84 -12.89 -0.71 -7.79
C HIS A 84 -12.38 -1.48 -9.01
N ASN A 85 -11.13 -1.27 -9.43
CA ASN A 85 -10.61 -1.84 -10.66
C ASN A 85 -9.85 -3.16 -10.42
N SER A 86 -10.16 -4.17 -11.22
CA SER A 86 -9.42 -5.43 -11.29
C SER A 86 -8.09 -5.30 -12.07
N ASN A 87 -7.90 -4.17 -12.74
CA ASN A 87 -6.86 -3.98 -13.74
C ASN A 87 -5.45 -3.85 -13.15
N TYR A 88 -4.48 -4.34 -13.90
CA TYR A 88 -3.06 -4.03 -13.78
C TYR A 88 -2.56 -3.72 -15.20
N ILE A 89 -1.40 -3.08 -15.32
CA ILE A 89 -0.74 -2.88 -16.62
C ILE A 89 0.60 -3.58 -16.57
N LEU A 90 0.86 -4.42 -17.57
CA LEU A 90 2.16 -5.06 -17.77
C LEU A 90 2.76 -4.56 -19.09
N ASN A 91 3.85 -3.80 -18.99
CA ASN A 91 4.63 -3.36 -20.13
C ASN A 91 5.86 -4.27 -20.25
N VAL A 92 6.00 -4.94 -21.40
CA VAL A 92 7.08 -5.90 -21.64
C VAL A 92 8.21 -5.22 -22.40
N SER A 93 9.45 -5.39 -21.93
CA SER A 93 10.65 -4.95 -22.63
C SER A 93 10.94 -5.83 -23.84
N ALA A 94 11.56 -5.26 -24.88
CA ALA A 94 11.88 -5.98 -26.11
C ALA A 94 13.05 -6.99 -25.97
N SER A 95 13.76 -7.02 -24.83
CA SER A 95 14.92 -7.90 -24.61
C SER A 95 14.50 -9.26 -24.08
N SER A 96 15.00 -10.34 -24.69
CA SER A 96 14.73 -11.72 -24.27
C SER A 96 15.69 -12.25 -23.20
N GLU A 97 16.87 -11.65 -23.02
CA GLU A 97 17.90 -12.14 -22.10
C GLU A 97 18.25 -11.10 -21.01
N ASN A 98 18.58 -11.59 -19.81
CA ASN A 98 19.02 -10.81 -18.64
C ASN A 98 18.11 -9.63 -18.24
N LYS A 99 16.79 -9.83 -18.31
CA LYS A 99 15.80 -8.82 -17.91
C LYS A 99 15.47 -8.85 -16.42
N GLY A 100 15.27 -7.67 -15.85
CA GLY A 100 14.69 -7.49 -14.52
C GLY A 100 13.18 -7.26 -14.58
N LEU A 101 12.54 -7.25 -13.41
CA LEU A 101 11.12 -6.94 -13.24
C LEU A 101 10.96 -5.75 -12.30
N LEU A 102 10.28 -4.71 -12.77
CA LEU A 102 9.87 -3.57 -11.96
C LEU A 102 8.38 -3.70 -11.62
N ILE A 103 8.05 -3.74 -10.33
CA ILE A 103 6.68 -3.76 -9.82
C ILE A 103 6.45 -2.43 -9.11
N THR A 104 5.53 -1.60 -9.61
CA THR A 104 5.23 -0.29 -9.04
C THR A 104 3.83 -0.23 -8.47
N PHE A 105 3.73 0.21 -7.21
CA PHE A 105 2.48 0.55 -6.54
C PHE A 105 2.32 2.06 -6.46
N GLY A 106 1.20 2.58 -6.97
CA GLY A 106 0.88 4.00 -6.90
C GLY A 106 0.63 4.50 -5.47
N GLY A 107 0.61 5.82 -5.31
CA GLY A 107 0.19 6.46 -4.06
C GLY A 107 -1.31 6.34 -3.79
N ASN A 108 -1.73 6.76 -2.60
CA ASN A 108 -3.16 6.86 -2.31
C ASN A 108 -3.84 7.84 -3.28
N ASN A 109 -5.06 7.52 -3.75
CA ASN A 109 -5.80 8.29 -4.76
C ASN A 109 -5.07 8.49 -6.11
N MET A 110 -4.04 7.70 -6.40
CA MET A 110 -3.40 7.70 -7.72
C MET A 110 -4.09 6.65 -8.60
N PRO A 111 -4.92 7.04 -9.58
CA PRO A 111 -5.61 6.08 -10.43
C PRO A 111 -4.61 5.35 -11.33
N LEU A 112 -4.88 4.09 -11.66
CA LEU A 112 -4.01 3.34 -12.57
C LEU A 112 -3.95 3.98 -13.96
N LYS A 113 -5.13 4.35 -14.50
CA LYS A 113 -5.32 4.96 -15.83
C LYS A 113 -6.08 6.28 -15.73
N GLY A 114 -6.00 7.11 -16.77
CA GLY A 114 -6.85 8.29 -16.93
C GLY A 114 -6.04 9.56 -17.11
N ASP A 115 -6.25 10.52 -16.22
CA ASP A 115 -5.70 11.86 -16.34
C ASP A 115 -4.18 11.90 -16.08
N ARG A 116 -3.62 13.12 -16.16
CA ARG A 116 -2.20 13.41 -15.95
C ARG A 116 -1.63 12.97 -14.60
N ARG A 117 -2.46 12.59 -13.62
CA ARG A 117 -2.05 12.11 -12.29
C ARG A 117 -2.03 10.59 -12.19
N SER A 118 -2.42 9.89 -13.26
CA SER A 118 -2.48 8.43 -13.26
C SER A 118 -1.10 7.79 -13.32
N LEU A 119 -0.99 6.59 -12.73
CA LEU A 119 0.26 5.85 -12.70
C LEU A 119 0.75 5.46 -14.10
N GLU A 120 -0.16 5.12 -15.01
CA GLU A 120 0.14 4.84 -16.42
C GLU A 120 0.84 6.03 -17.10
N LYS A 121 0.38 7.27 -16.88
CA LYS A 121 1.00 8.47 -17.47
C LYS A 121 2.42 8.69 -16.97
N HIS A 122 2.72 8.23 -15.76
CA HIS A 122 4.04 8.33 -15.15
C HIS A 122 4.95 7.12 -15.43
N SER A 123 4.39 6.01 -15.93
CA SER A 123 5.09 4.73 -16.11
C SER A 123 6.38 4.84 -16.91
N ALA A 124 6.38 5.54 -18.05
CA ALA A 124 7.56 5.64 -18.91
C ALA A 124 8.74 6.36 -18.23
N LYS A 125 8.46 7.38 -17.40
CA LYS A 125 9.50 8.09 -16.63
C LYS A 125 10.06 7.20 -15.52
N ILE A 126 9.18 6.56 -14.76
CA ILE A 126 9.54 5.62 -13.69
C ILE A 126 10.39 4.48 -14.27
N HIS A 127 9.94 3.89 -15.37
CA HIS A 127 10.63 2.81 -16.06
C HIS A 127 12.02 3.23 -16.51
N ARG A 128 12.13 4.36 -17.22
CA ARG A 128 13.41 4.93 -17.66
C ARG A 128 14.37 5.14 -16.49
N PHE A 129 13.90 5.76 -15.41
CA PHE A 129 14.71 6.00 -14.22
C PHE A 129 15.34 4.71 -13.68
N TYR A 130 14.58 3.63 -13.57
CA TYR A 130 15.09 2.35 -13.06
C TYR A 130 15.95 1.58 -14.07
N VAL A 131 15.64 1.67 -15.37
CA VAL A 131 16.51 1.14 -16.44
C VAL A 131 17.87 1.81 -16.39
N GLU A 132 17.92 3.13 -16.28
CA GLU A 132 19.17 3.91 -16.17
C GLU A 132 19.90 3.61 -14.85
N THR A 133 19.18 3.54 -13.73
CA THR A 133 19.77 3.28 -12.40
C THR A 133 20.43 1.91 -12.31
N PHE A 134 19.81 0.88 -12.89
CA PHE A 134 20.31 -0.50 -12.80
C PHE A 134 21.00 -1.00 -14.06
N ASN A 135 21.06 -0.17 -15.11
CA ASN A 135 21.65 -0.48 -16.41
C ASN A 135 21.18 -1.84 -16.96
N GLN A 136 19.87 -2.09 -16.93
CA GLN A 136 19.28 -3.35 -17.38
C GLN A 136 17.87 -3.13 -17.97
N PRO A 137 17.44 -3.95 -18.95
CA PRO A 137 16.05 -3.97 -19.42
C PRO A 137 15.10 -4.44 -18.32
N LEU A 138 13.92 -3.80 -18.23
CA LEU A 138 12.91 -4.11 -17.20
C LEU A 138 11.55 -4.36 -17.83
N ASP A 139 10.87 -5.43 -17.43
CA ASP A 139 9.41 -5.50 -17.59
C ASP A 139 8.76 -4.68 -16.47
N HIS A 140 7.66 -3.96 -16.74
CA HIS A 140 7.04 -3.05 -15.78
C HIS A 140 5.60 -3.45 -15.48
N LEU A 141 5.36 -3.88 -14.26
CA LEU A 141 4.05 -4.19 -13.73
C LEU A 141 3.55 -3.05 -12.83
N LEU A 142 2.40 -2.47 -13.18
CA LEU A 142 1.79 -1.34 -12.48
C LEU A 142 0.53 -1.76 -11.73
N PHE A 143 0.41 -1.27 -10.49
CA PHE A 143 -0.76 -1.43 -9.65
C PHE A 143 -1.21 -0.09 -9.09
N ASP A 144 -2.52 0.17 -9.17
CA ASP A 144 -3.15 1.08 -8.23
C ASP A 144 -3.34 0.38 -6.88
N ILE A 145 -3.66 1.18 -5.86
CA ILE A 145 -4.09 0.67 -4.58
C ILE A 145 -5.51 0.11 -4.75
N LYS A 146 -5.74 -1.14 -4.34
CA LYS A 146 -7.05 -1.82 -4.42
C LYS A 146 -7.84 -1.70 -3.12
N GLN A 147 -9.17 -1.76 -3.23
CA GLN A 147 -10.03 -1.89 -2.06
C GLN A 147 -9.88 -3.27 -1.45
N ALA A 148 -9.79 -3.34 -0.12
CA ALA A 148 -9.79 -4.57 0.64
C ALA A 148 -10.38 -4.32 2.02
N LYS A 149 -10.87 -5.38 2.66
CA LYS A 149 -11.38 -5.31 4.04
C LYS A 149 -10.29 -5.07 5.10
N ASP A 150 -9.10 -5.62 4.86
CA ASP A 150 -7.93 -5.49 5.71
C ASP A 150 -6.64 -5.64 4.90
N TYR A 151 -5.51 -5.35 5.54
CA TYR A 151 -4.22 -5.38 4.87
C TYR A 151 -3.78 -6.78 4.42
N ALA A 152 -4.09 -7.81 5.21
CA ALA A 152 -3.75 -9.18 4.86
C ALA A 152 -4.46 -9.61 3.57
N THR A 153 -5.73 -9.25 3.41
CA THR A 153 -6.52 -9.49 2.20
C THR A 153 -5.91 -8.73 1.02
N LEU A 154 -5.54 -7.46 1.20
CA LEU A 154 -4.89 -6.67 0.16
C LEU A 154 -3.59 -7.31 -0.34
N ILE A 155 -2.72 -7.74 0.56
CA ILE A 155 -1.47 -8.44 0.24
C ILE A 155 -1.74 -9.78 -0.46
N LYS A 156 -2.77 -10.53 -0.05
CA LYS A 156 -3.19 -11.77 -0.73
C LYS A 156 -3.66 -11.51 -2.17
N MET A 157 -4.42 -10.43 -2.39
CA MET A 157 -4.89 -10.04 -3.73
C MET A 157 -3.74 -9.69 -4.66
N TYR A 158 -2.77 -8.90 -4.20
CA TYR A 158 -1.58 -8.58 -5.01
C TYR A 158 -0.73 -9.81 -5.28
N ASP A 159 -0.48 -10.65 -4.27
CA ASP A 159 0.28 -11.89 -4.43
C ASP A 159 -0.33 -12.81 -5.50
N LYS A 160 -1.65 -13.00 -5.46
CA LYS A 160 -2.41 -13.78 -6.46
C LYS A 160 -2.32 -13.15 -7.85
N THR A 161 -2.37 -11.82 -7.94
CA THR A 161 -2.34 -11.12 -9.22
C THR A 161 -0.95 -11.18 -9.86
N ILE A 162 0.11 -10.91 -9.08
CA ILE A 162 1.51 -10.97 -9.55
C ILE A 162 1.86 -12.38 -9.97
N SER A 163 1.55 -13.39 -9.15
CA SER A 163 1.88 -14.80 -9.46
C SER A 163 1.17 -15.31 -10.72
N LYS A 164 0.04 -14.72 -11.11
CA LYS A 164 -0.65 -15.02 -12.36
C LYS A 164 -0.08 -14.28 -13.56
N ALA A 165 0.40 -13.06 -13.35
CA ALA A 165 0.89 -12.19 -14.42
C ALA A 165 2.31 -12.52 -14.84
N VAL A 166 3.17 -12.88 -13.88
CA VAL A 166 4.61 -13.06 -14.10
C VAL A 166 5.18 -14.22 -13.29
N GLU A 167 6.12 -14.94 -13.89
CA GLU A 167 6.90 -15.96 -13.20
C GLU A 167 8.19 -15.34 -12.66
N MET A 168 8.22 -15.05 -11.35
CA MET A 168 9.32 -14.30 -10.72
C MET A 168 10.72 -14.88 -10.96
N LYS A 169 10.83 -16.22 -11.02
CA LYS A 169 12.11 -16.93 -11.23
C LYS A 169 12.77 -16.65 -12.58
N LYS A 170 12.02 -16.12 -13.56
CA LYS A 170 12.56 -15.78 -14.90
C LYS A 170 13.34 -14.47 -14.91
N TYR A 171 13.25 -13.66 -13.86
CA TYR A 171 13.93 -12.37 -13.76
C TYR A 171 15.17 -12.49 -12.90
N ASN A 172 16.28 -11.91 -13.32
CA ASN A 172 17.54 -11.92 -12.57
C ASN A 172 17.52 -10.94 -11.38
N HIS A 173 16.69 -9.90 -11.47
CA HIS A 173 16.56 -8.85 -10.47
C HIS A 173 15.12 -8.34 -10.42
N ILE A 174 14.57 -8.25 -9.22
CA ILE A 174 13.20 -7.78 -8.99
C ILE A 174 13.27 -6.46 -8.22
N ILE A 175 12.56 -5.45 -8.71
CA ILE A 175 12.49 -4.13 -8.11
C ILE A 175 11.05 -3.89 -7.66
N PHE A 176 10.84 -3.79 -6.35
CA PHE A 176 9.60 -3.31 -5.77
C PHE A 176 9.71 -1.81 -5.55
N HIS A 177 8.80 -1.05 -6.15
CA HIS A 177 8.77 0.40 -6.07
C HIS A 177 7.40 0.87 -5.61
N GLY A 178 7.36 1.90 -4.76
CA GLY A 178 6.09 2.54 -4.46
C GLY A 178 6.20 3.88 -3.74
N LEU A 179 5.14 4.68 -3.91
CA LEU A 179 4.99 6.02 -3.37
C LEU A 179 4.01 6.01 -2.19
N SER A 180 4.32 6.71 -1.10
CA SER A 180 3.39 6.88 0.03
C SER A 180 2.91 5.52 0.55
N MET A 181 1.60 5.27 0.57
CA MET A 181 1.03 3.95 0.90
C MET A 181 1.46 2.83 -0.07
N GLY A 182 1.73 3.15 -1.33
CA GLY A 182 2.35 2.24 -2.30
C GLY A 182 3.76 1.80 -1.88
N GLY A 183 4.51 2.66 -1.17
CA GLY A 183 5.80 2.29 -0.58
C GLY A 183 5.64 1.21 0.49
N ALA A 184 4.63 1.33 1.35
CA ALA A 184 4.30 0.30 2.34
C ALA A 184 3.94 -1.04 1.67
N LEU A 185 3.19 -0.99 0.56
CA LEU A 185 2.90 -2.18 -0.25
C LEU A 185 4.17 -2.77 -0.87
N ALA A 186 5.02 -1.95 -1.47
CA ALA A 186 6.28 -2.39 -2.07
C ALA A 186 7.15 -3.14 -1.04
N LEU A 187 7.26 -2.62 0.18
CA LEU A 187 8.03 -3.24 1.25
C LEU A 187 7.42 -4.57 1.72
N SER A 188 6.13 -4.62 2.02
CA SER A 188 5.47 -5.86 2.43
C SER A 188 5.46 -6.94 1.34
N MET A 189 5.30 -6.54 0.09
CA MET A 189 5.39 -7.47 -1.04
C MET A 189 6.82 -7.99 -1.19
N SER A 190 7.84 -7.15 -1.02
CA SER A 190 9.23 -7.60 -1.04
C SER A 190 9.53 -8.61 0.07
N GLU A 191 9.02 -8.42 1.29
CA GLU A 191 9.18 -9.37 2.40
C GLU A 191 8.58 -10.74 2.06
N LYS A 192 7.35 -10.71 1.55
CA LYS A 192 6.62 -11.92 1.15
C LYS A 192 7.35 -12.67 0.04
N TYR A 193 7.85 -11.96 -0.97
CA TYR A 193 8.56 -12.58 -2.09
C TYR A 193 9.97 -13.02 -1.71
N HIS A 194 10.66 -12.31 -0.82
CA HIS A 194 11.94 -12.75 -0.27
C HIS A 194 11.78 -14.08 0.48
N SER A 195 10.72 -14.22 1.27
CA SER A 195 10.40 -15.48 1.96
C SER A 195 10.16 -16.65 0.99
N LYS A 196 9.56 -16.39 -0.18
CA LYS A 196 9.32 -17.40 -1.23
C LYS A 196 10.56 -17.67 -2.10
N TYR A 197 11.43 -16.68 -2.28
CA TYR A 197 12.59 -16.71 -3.17
C TYR A 197 13.83 -16.11 -2.49
N PRO A 198 14.41 -16.77 -1.48
CA PRO A 198 15.43 -16.18 -0.60
C PRO A 198 16.75 -15.82 -1.30
N HIS A 199 17.04 -16.47 -2.43
CA HIS A 199 18.25 -16.21 -3.23
C HIS A 199 18.03 -15.20 -4.36
N GLN A 200 16.80 -14.76 -4.58
CA GLN A 200 16.48 -13.80 -5.64
C GLN A 200 16.97 -12.41 -5.22
N LYS A 201 17.74 -11.75 -6.09
CA LYS A 201 18.13 -10.35 -5.87
C LYS A 201 16.89 -9.46 -5.95
N MET A 202 16.65 -8.69 -4.89
CA MET A 202 15.53 -7.75 -4.78
C MET A 202 16.03 -6.35 -4.42
N THR A 203 15.49 -5.34 -5.09
CA THR A 203 15.59 -3.96 -4.65
C THR A 203 14.21 -3.47 -4.22
N VAL A 204 14.15 -2.76 -3.10
CA VAL A 204 12.97 -2.03 -2.65
C VAL A 204 13.28 -0.55 -2.73
N SER A 205 12.46 0.21 -3.44
CA SER A 205 12.59 1.66 -3.56
C SER A 205 11.32 2.33 -3.05
N LEU A 206 11.46 3.04 -1.93
CA LEU A 206 10.36 3.59 -1.16
C LEU A 206 10.37 5.12 -1.29
N GLU A 207 9.33 5.69 -1.86
CA GLU A 207 9.24 7.14 -2.07
C GLU A 207 8.22 7.77 -1.13
N ASN A 208 8.65 8.73 -0.31
CA ASN A 208 7.81 9.49 0.64
C ASN A 208 6.82 8.61 1.43
N THR A 209 7.30 7.45 1.91
CA THR A 209 6.48 6.53 2.71
C THR A 209 6.62 6.82 4.20
N PHE A 210 5.79 6.19 5.02
CA PHE A 210 5.71 6.38 6.47
C PHE A 210 6.32 5.20 7.23
N SER A 211 6.74 5.42 8.48
CA SER A 211 7.27 4.34 9.34
C SER A 211 6.18 3.36 9.77
N SER A 212 5.03 3.87 10.20
CA SER A 212 3.83 3.10 10.50
C SER A 212 2.59 3.91 10.15
N LEU A 213 1.58 3.26 9.54
CA LEU A 213 0.31 3.92 9.23
C LEU A 213 -0.41 4.38 10.50
N SER A 214 -0.41 3.54 11.54
CA SER A 214 -1.06 3.88 12.82
C SER A 214 -0.43 5.14 13.45
N ASP A 215 0.90 5.27 13.38
CA ASP A 215 1.60 6.44 13.93
C ASP A 215 1.28 7.73 13.18
N VAL A 216 1.07 7.65 11.85
CA VAL A 216 0.58 8.78 11.05
C VAL A 216 -0.80 9.18 11.52
N ILE A 217 -1.73 8.22 11.67
CA ILE A 217 -3.10 8.48 12.13
C ILE A 217 -3.11 9.10 13.53
N LEU A 218 -2.29 8.60 14.44
CA LEU A 218 -2.16 9.15 15.79
C LEU A 218 -1.61 10.58 15.78
N ALA A 219 -0.71 10.92 14.84
CA ALA A 219 -0.18 12.28 14.68
C ALA A 219 -1.23 13.30 14.18
N TYR A 220 -2.42 12.84 13.80
CA TYR A 220 -3.60 13.67 13.54
C TYR A 220 -4.57 13.74 14.74
N ASP A 221 -4.16 13.24 15.92
CA ASP A 221 -4.99 13.16 17.13
C ASP A 221 -6.26 12.30 16.96
N LEU A 222 -6.17 11.30 16.08
CA LEU A 222 -7.26 10.37 15.75
C LEU A 222 -7.06 9.03 16.50
N PHE A 223 -7.34 9.03 17.80
CA PHE A 223 -7.12 7.88 18.69
C PHE A 223 -7.99 6.67 18.36
N VAL A 224 -9.25 6.90 18.00
CA VAL A 224 -10.17 5.79 17.70
C VAL A 224 -9.81 5.13 16.36
N PRO A 225 -9.59 5.88 15.26
CA PRO A 225 -9.04 5.32 14.04
C PRO A 225 -7.67 4.64 14.22
N TYR A 226 -6.80 5.20 15.08
CA TYR A 226 -5.50 4.60 15.37
C TYR A 226 -5.62 3.12 15.77
N VAL A 227 -6.56 2.78 16.67
CA VAL A 227 -6.77 1.38 17.11
C VAL A 227 -7.18 0.49 15.93
N TYR A 228 -8.11 0.96 15.10
CA TYR A 228 -8.56 0.23 13.92
C TYR A 228 -7.40 -0.02 12.93
N TYR A 229 -6.62 1.00 12.61
CA TYR A 229 -5.49 0.88 11.68
C TYR A 229 -4.36 0.04 12.25
N ALA A 230 -4.09 0.12 13.55
CA ALA A 230 -3.09 -0.72 14.20
C ALA A 230 -3.43 -2.21 14.13
N VAL A 231 -4.71 -2.58 14.16
CA VAL A 231 -5.17 -3.98 14.16
C VAL A 231 -5.38 -4.52 12.74
N PHE A 232 -6.16 -3.83 11.91
CA PHE A 232 -6.60 -4.35 10.61
C PHE A 232 -5.72 -3.89 9.44
N TRP A 233 -4.93 -2.83 9.65
CA TRP A 233 -4.04 -2.26 8.65
C TRP A 233 -2.60 -2.09 9.16
N PRO A 234 -1.97 -3.15 9.71
CA PRO A 234 -0.67 -3.07 10.36
C PRO A 234 0.48 -2.90 9.34
N MET A 235 0.54 -1.73 8.71
CA MET A 235 1.61 -1.32 7.81
C MET A 235 2.78 -0.76 8.63
N ASN A 236 3.54 -1.64 9.27
CA ASN A 236 4.73 -1.26 10.05
C ASN A 236 6.00 -1.46 9.24
N ASN A 237 6.34 -0.44 8.44
CA ASN A 237 7.48 -0.47 7.54
C ASN A 237 8.82 -0.51 8.28
N GLN A 238 8.89 0.06 9.49
CA GLN A 238 10.09 -0.02 10.32
C GLN A 238 10.38 -1.47 10.73
N ALA A 239 9.37 -2.19 11.20
CA ALA A 239 9.52 -3.59 11.60
C ALA A 239 9.86 -4.50 10.42
N ILE A 240 9.25 -4.27 9.25
CA ILE A 240 9.58 -5.03 8.02
C ILE A 240 11.03 -4.74 7.61
N ASN A 241 11.46 -3.47 7.58
CA ASN A 241 12.83 -3.11 7.26
C ASN A 241 13.83 -3.81 8.17
N GLN A 242 13.60 -3.83 9.49
CA GLN A 242 14.48 -4.52 10.45
C GLN A 242 14.63 -6.02 10.16
N ARG A 243 13.56 -6.69 9.71
CA ARG A 243 13.61 -8.12 9.35
C ARG A 243 14.37 -8.36 8.04
N LEU A 244 14.32 -7.41 7.11
CA LEU A 244 14.96 -7.52 5.79
C LEU A 244 16.38 -6.96 5.75
N GLU A 245 16.77 -6.07 6.66
CA GLU A 245 18.02 -5.32 6.60
C GLU A 245 19.29 -6.19 6.64
N ASN A 246 19.18 -7.41 7.20
CA ASN A 246 20.27 -8.38 7.29
C ASN A 246 20.32 -9.37 6.12
N SER A 247 19.35 -9.34 5.22
CA SER A 247 19.32 -10.24 4.07
C SER A 247 20.27 -9.77 2.98
N GLN A 248 21.25 -10.60 2.60
CA GLN A 248 22.28 -10.25 1.61
C GLN A 248 21.72 -9.94 0.21
N ASN A 249 20.52 -10.43 -0.10
CA ASN A 249 19.93 -10.33 -1.44
C ASN A 249 18.86 -9.25 -1.55
N ILE A 250 18.63 -8.45 -0.51
CA ILE A 250 17.65 -7.36 -0.54
C ILE A 250 18.30 -6.01 -0.23
N PHE A 251 18.01 -5.02 -1.07
CA PHE A 251 18.51 -3.65 -0.91
C PHE A 251 17.34 -2.69 -0.79
N ILE A 252 17.23 -1.99 0.35
CA ILE A 252 16.12 -1.07 0.62
C ILE A 252 16.62 0.37 0.52
N TYR A 253 16.16 1.10 -0.48
CA TYR A 253 16.39 2.52 -0.66
C TYR A 253 15.12 3.28 -0.33
N ALA A 254 15.28 4.43 0.32
CA ALA A 254 14.17 5.30 0.63
C ALA A 254 14.47 6.74 0.22
N THR A 255 13.43 7.46 -0.19
CA THR A 255 13.46 8.89 -0.37
C THR A 255 12.37 9.52 0.50
N GLY A 256 12.66 10.71 1.02
CA GLY A 256 11.71 11.47 1.83
C GLY A 256 11.83 12.96 1.52
N VAL A 257 10.73 13.69 1.70
CA VAL A 257 10.76 15.15 1.64
C VAL A 257 10.91 15.77 3.02
N HIS A 258 11.61 16.90 3.06
CA HIS A 258 11.72 17.67 4.30
C HIS A 258 10.36 18.30 4.66
N ASN A 259 9.96 18.22 5.92
CA ASN A 259 8.70 18.78 6.43
C ASN A 259 7.46 18.24 5.70
N ASP A 260 7.39 16.92 5.57
CA ASP A 260 6.20 16.26 5.04
C ASP A 260 4.98 16.52 5.96
N ASN A 261 4.14 17.48 5.54
CA ASN A 261 2.93 17.85 6.26
C ASN A 261 1.84 16.77 6.21
N VAL A 262 1.88 15.87 5.23
CA VAL A 262 0.95 14.75 5.09
C VAL A 262 1.31 13.66 6.10
N LEU A 263 2.60 13.40 6.29
CA LEU A 263 3.06 12.37 7.21
C LEU A 263 3.34 12.88 8.63
N ARG A 264 3.22 14.19 8.89
CA ARG A 264 3.38 14.81 10.23
C ARG A 264 4.69 14.39 10.93
N GLY A 265 5.77 14.29 10.17
CA GLY A 265 7.08 13.87 10.67
C GLY A 265 7.23 12.37 10.94
N LYS A 266 6.26 11.54 10.54
CA LYS A 266 6.31 10.06 10.60
C LYS A 266 6.86 9.42 9.32
N VAL A 267 7.71 10.15 8.59
CA VAL A 267 8.36 9.68 7.37
C VAL A 267 9.28 8.50 7.70
N PHE A 268 9.31 7.50 6.82
CA PHE A 268 10.19 6.34 6.96
C PHE A 268 11.65 6.70 6.67
N TYR A 269 12.55 6.26 7.54
CA TYR A 269 14.00 6.44 7.37
C TYR A 269 14.75 5.12 7.61
N ASN A 270 15.73 4.85 6.76
CA ASN A 270 16.74 3.82 6.92
C ASN A 270 18.13 4.38 6.58
N LYS A 271 19.17 3.55 6.70
CA LYS A 271 20.57 3.94 6.43
C LYS A 271 20.84 4.45 5.00
N HIS A 272 19.95 4.17 4.06
CA HIS A 272 20.06 4.56 2.66
C HIS A 272 19.09 5.67 2.28
N THR A 273 18.38 6.27 3.25
CA THR A 273 17.42 7.32 2.96
C THR A 273 18.10 8.59 2.48
N LYS A 274 17.59 9.14 1.37
CA LYS A 274 17.95 10.47 0.88
C LYS A 274 16.79 11.43 1.04
N THR A 275 17.04 12.57 1.69
CA THR A 275 16.05 13.64 1.83
C THR A 275 16.23 14.71 0.76
N PHE A 276 15.12 15.29 0.30
CA PHE A 276 15.14 16.40 -0.63
C PHE A 276 14.07 17.44 -0.29
N LYS A 277 14.20 18.63 -0.89
CA LYS A 277 13.21 19.70 -0.76
C LYS A 277 12.10 19.47 -1.78
N GLY A 278 10.86 19.36 -1.33
CA GLY A 278 9.70 19.09 -2.18
C GLY A 278 8.43 18.85 -1.35
N ASN A 279 7.37 18.44 -2.03
CA ASN A 279 6.09 18.05 -1.46
C ASN A 279 5.97 16.53 -1.37
N HIS A 280 5.02 16.03 -0.57
CA HIS A 280 4.75 14.58 -0.45
C HIS A 280 4.55 13.86 -1.79
N ASN A 281 3.99 14.56 -2.78
CA ASN A 281 3.71 14.02 -4.12
C ASN A 281 4.85 14.28 -5.13
N ASP A 282 5.97 14.87 -4.70
CA ASP A 282 7.16 15.01 -5.54
C ASP A 282 7.99 13.76 -5.32
N PHE A 283 8.19 12.95 -6.36
CA PHE A 283 8.95 11.70 -6.26
C PHE A 283 10.08 11.68 -7.27
N ARG A 284 11.22 11.17 -6.81
CA ARG A 284 12.50 11.22 -7.50
C ARG A 284 12.45 10.47 -8.83
N SER A 285 11.70 9.38 -8.92
CA SER A 285 11.54 8.66 -10.19
C SER A 285 10.78 9.43 -11.28
N LEU A 286 10.22 10.61 -10.99
CA LEU A 286 9.64 11.52 -12.01
C LEU A 286 10.42 12.79 -12.30
N LEU A 287 11.41 13.11 -11.47
CA LEU A 287 12.28 14.26 -11.63
C LEU A 287 13.34 13.94 -12.68
#